data_AF-A0A962RS90-F1
#
_entry.id   AF-A0A962RS90-F1
#
_cell.length_a   1.000
_cell.length_b   1.000
_cell.length_c   1.000
_cell.angle_alpha   90.00
_cell.angle_beta   90.00
_cell.angle_gamma   90.00
#
_symmetry.space_group_name_H-M   'P 1'
#
loop_
_entity.id
_entity.type
_entity.pdbx_description
1 polymer ?
#
loop_
_entity_poly.entity_id
_entity_poly.type
_entity_poly.pdbx_seq_one_letter_code
_entity_poly.pdbx_strand_id
1 'polypeptide(L)' 'MPRKTFALALACCALAGCASNRPVVYPNAHARSVGQARIEADIADCERLARAAGASPQGGQAADAARDTVKGGAL' A
#
# COMPACT_ATOMS: atom_id res chain seq x y z
N MET A 1 -14.50 -5.01 32.15
CA MET A 1 -14.91 -4.79 30.74
C MET A 1 -13.87 -4.14 29.81
N PRO A 2 -12.67 -3.63 30.22
CA PRO A 2 -11.76 -2.95 29.29
C PRO A 2 -10.96 -3.91 28.38
N ARG A 3 -10.81 -5.19 28.76
CA ARG A 3 -10.04 -6.17 27.98
C ARG A 3 -10.70 -6.55 26.65
N LYS A 4 -12.05 -6.62 26.62
CA LYS A 4 -12.80 -6.92 25.39
C LYS A 4 -12.79 -5.75 24.41
N THR A 5 -12.93 -4.53 24.92
CA THR A 5 -12.81 -3.31 24.09
C THR A 5 -11.39 -3.12 23.56
N PHE A 6 -10.36 -3.43 24.36
CA PHE A 6 -8.96 -3.38 23.90
C PHE A 6 -8.66 -4.42 22.82
N ALA A 7 -9.15 -5.65 22.98
CA ALA A 7 -9.01 -6.70 21.96
C ALA A 7 -9.73 -6.34 20.65
N LEU A 8 -10.93 -5.74 20.73
CA LEU A 8 -11.68 -5.28 19.57
C LEU A 8 -10.96 -4.15 18.84
N ALA A 9 -10.40 -3.17 19.57
CA ALA A 9 -9.62 -2.09 18.98
C ALA A 9 -8.36 -2.61 18.28
N LEU A 10 -7.67 -3.58 18.89
CA LEU A 10 -6.48 -4.19 18.30
C LEU A 10 -6.81 -4.98 17.01
N ALA A 11 -7.93 -5.70 16.99
CA ALA A 11 -8.39 -6.42 15.80
C ALA A 11 -8.75 -5.47 14.65
N CYS A 12 -9.41 -4.34 14.94
CA CYS A 12 -9.70 -3.32 13.93
C CYS A 12 -8.43 -2.68 13.36
N CYS A 13 -7.41 -2.42 14.18
CA CYS A 13 -6.13 -1.90 13.71
C CYS A 13 -5.36 -2.93 12.86
N ALA A 14 -5.46 -4.22 13.18
CA ALA A 14 -4.79 -5.29 12.43
C ALA A 14 -5.36 -5.48 11.01
N LEU A 15 -6.62 -5.13 10.77
CA LEU A 15 -7.26 -5.20 9.45
C LEU A 15 -6.89 -4.01 8.55
N ALA A 16 -6.44 -2.91 9.12
CA ALA A 16 -5.93 -1.76 8.38
C ALA A 16 -4.44 -1.97 8.07
N GLY A 17 -4.14 -2.55 6.91
CA GLY A 17 -2.78 -2.48 6.36
C GLY A 17 -2.42 -1.01 6.10
N CYS A 18 -1.70 -0.37 7.03
CA CYS A 18 -1.43 1.08 7.05
C CYS A 18 -0.46 1.58 5.95
N ALA A 19 -0.32 0.90 4.82
CA ALA A 19 0.60 1.31 3.76
C ALA A 19 -0.17 1.55 2.45
N SER A 20 -0.28 2.83 2.08
CA SER A 20 -0.68 3.20 0.72
C SER A 20 0.45 2.84 -0.24
N ASN A 21 0.17 2.03 -1.26
CA ASN A 21 1.17 1.57 -2.24
C ASN A 21 1.45 2.66 -3.29
N ARG A 22 1.88 3.84 -2.84
CA ARG A 22 2.14 5.01 -3.67
C ARG A 22 3.66 5.18 -3.88
N PRO A 23 4.12 5.50 -5.10
CA PRO A 23 5.53 5.78 -5.36
C PRO A 23 6.08 6.91 -4.47
N VAL A 24 7.27 6.69 -3.91
CA VAL A 24 7.97 7.68 -3.07
C VAL A 24 8.88 8.53 -3.95
N VAL A 25 8.70 9.85 -3.92
CA VAL A 25 9.53 10.80 -4.67
C VAL A 25 10.54 11.45 -3.75
N TYR A 26 11.82 11.26 -4.06
CA TYR A 26 12.93 11.85 -3.30
C TYR A 26 13.04 13.36 -3.57
N PRO A 27 13.16 14.22 -2.54
CA PRO A 27 13.14 15.67 -2.68
C PRO A 27 14.49 16.24 -3.15
N ASN A 28 14.95 15.87 -4.35
CA ASN A 28 16.18 16.41 -4.97
C ASN A 28 15.95 17.74 -5.70
N ALA A 29 17.02 18.30 -6.27
CA ALA A 29 16.96 19.54 -7.04
C ALA A 29 16.01 19.45 -8.24
N HIS A 30 15.92 18.29 -8.88
CA HIS A 30 15.03 18.05 -10.02
C HIS A 30 13.55 18.05 -9.58
N ALA A 31 13.21 17.34 -8.50
CA ALA A 31 11.87 17.33 -7.93
C ALA A 31 11.42 18.75 -7.55
N ARG A 32 12.33 19.55 -6.98
CA ARG A 32 12.07 20.97 -6.69
C ARG A 32 11.89 21.81 -7.96
N SER A 33 12.66 21.55 -9.02
CA SER A 33 12.58 22.34 -10.26
C SER A 33 11.31 22.05 -11.07
N VAL A 34 10.83 20.80 -11.08
CA VAL A 34 9.62 20.43 -11.84
C VAL A 34 8.33 20.76 -11.08
N GLY A 35 8.40 20.81 -9.75
CA GLY A 35 7.28 21.22 -8.89
C GLY A 35 6.23 20.14 -8.66
N GLN A 36 5.36 20.38 -7.67
CA GLN A 36 4.42 19.38 -7.16
C GLN A 36 3.40 18.91 -8.19
N ALA A 37 2.89 19.80 -9.04
CA ALA A 37 1.90 19.45 -10.07
C ALA A 37 2.46 18.45 -11.08
N ARG A 38 3.73 18.61 -11.47
CA ARG A 38 4.39 17.67 -12.39
C ARG A 38 4.68 16.35 -11.70
N ILE A 39 5.15 16.39 -10.46
CA ILE A 39 5.35 15.18 -9.63
C ILE A 39 4.07 14.35 -9.55
N GLU A 40 2.92 15.00 -9.32
CA GLU A 40 1.63 14.31 -9.22
C GLU A 40 1.22 13.66 -10.54
N ALA A 41 1.39 14.38 -11.66
CA ALA A 41 1.12 13.86 -12.99
C ALA A 41 2.01 12.64 -13.33
N ASP A 42 3.32 12.73 -13.02
CA ASP A 42 4.27 11.65 -13.26
C ASP A 42 3.97 10.41 -12.40
N ILE A 43 3.52 10.58 -11.15
CA ILE A 43 3.06 9.48 -10.29
C ILE A 43 1.82 8.81 -10.90
N ALA A 44 0.83 9.59 -11.33
CA ALA A 44 -0.39 9.06 -11.92
C ALA A 44 -0.11 8.24 -13.19
N ASP A 45 0.80 8.72 -14.04
CA ASP A 45 1.22 7.99 -15.24
C ASP A 45 2.01 6.73 -14.91
N CYS A 46 2.94 6.79 -13.96
CA CYS A 46 3.68 5.63 -13.48
C CYS A 46 2.74 4.54 -12.94
N GLU A 47 1.76 4.92 -12.13
CA GLU A 47 0.76 3.99 -11.60
C GLU A 47 -0.11 3.38 -12.71
N ARG A 48 -0.51 4.18 -13.70
CA ARG A 48 -1.28 3.69 -14.86
C ARG A 48 -0.48 2.64 -15.63
N LEU A 49 0.80 2.89 -15.87
CA LEU A 49 1.69 1.94 -16.54
C LEU A 49 1.92 0.68 -15.70
N ALA A 50 2.13 0.82 -14.40
CA ALA A 50 2.28 -0.32 -13.49
C ALA A 50 1.05 -1.23 -13.51
N ARG A 51 -0.16 -0.65 -13.44
CA ARG A 51 -1.41 -1.40 -13.55
C ARG A 51 -1.56 -2.10 -14.90
N ALA A 52 -1.20 -1.43 -16.00
CA ALA A 52 -1.21 -2.03 -17.34
C ALA A 52 -0.22 -3.21 -17.46
N ALA A 53 0.87 -3.18 -16.69
CA ALA A 53 1.83 -4.29 -16.57
C ALA A 53 1.40 -5.39 -15.58
N GLY A 54 0.19 -5.31 -15.02
CA GLY A 54 -0.35 -6.31 -14.09
C GLY A 54 0.02 -6.09 -12.62
N ALA A 55 0.62 -4.95 -12.25
CA ALA A 55 0.85 -4.62 -10.85
C ALA A 55 -0.47 -4.27 -10.15
N SER A 56 -0.65 -4.80 -8.94
CA SER A 56 -1.79 -4.47 -8.08
C SER A 56 -1.32 -3.84 -6.77
N PRO A 57 -2.11 -2.94 -6.14
CA PRO A 57 -1.84 -2.47 -4.79
C PRO A 57 -1.87 -3.58 -3.74
N GLN A 58 -2.45 -4.74 -4.09
CA GLN A 58 -2.52 -5.92 -3.26
C GLN A 58 -1.26 -6.79 -3.34
N GLY A 59 -0.32 -6.44 -4.24
CA GLY A 59 0.88 -7.19 -4.57
C GLY A 59 0.68 -8.13 -5.76
N GLY A 60 1.72 -8.90 -6.10
CA GLY A 60 1.64 -9.96 -7.12
C GLY A 60 1.39 -11.33 -6.47
N GLN A 61 1.57 -12.41 -7.24
CA GLN A 61 1.30 -13.78 -6.77
C GLN A 61 1.99 -14.16 -5.45
N ALA A 62 3.16 -13.59 -5.15
CA ALA A 62 3.85 -13.79 -3.87
C ALA A 62 3.09 -13.16 -2.68
N ALA A 63 2.47 -12.01 -2.88
CA ALA A 63 1.63 -11.38 -1.87
C ALA A 63 0.31 -12.15 -1.67
N ASP A 64 -0.23 -12.72 -2.74
CA ASP A 64 -1.40 -13.60 -2.67
C ASP A 64 -1.08 -14.88 -1.88
N ALA A 65 0.06 -15.53 -2.14
CA ALA A 65 0.49 -16.71 -1.39
C ALA A 65 0.73 -16.42 0.10
N ALA A 66 1.29 -15.26 0.44
CA ALA A 66 1.45 -14.82 1.82
C ALA A 66 0.09 -14.61 2.52
N ARG A 67 -0.88 -14.00 1.83
CA ARG A 67 -2.24 -13.82 2.34
C ARG A 67 -2.96 -15.16 2.53
N ASP A 68 -2.78 -16.09 1.61
CA ASP A 68 -3.40 -17.40 1.68
C ASP A 68 -2.78 -18.27 2.79
N THR A 69 -1.50 -18.11 3.08
CA THR A 69 -0.85 -18.73 4.24
C THR A 69 -1.46 -18.24 5.56
N VAL A 70 -1.72 -16.93 5.68
CA VAL A 70 -2.40 -16.37 6.86
C VAL A 70 -3.82 -16.90 6.99
N LYS A 71 -4.56 -17.03 5.88
CA LYS A 71 -5.90 -17.63 5.89
C LYS A 71 -5.88 -19.12 6.25
N GLY A 72 -4.91 -19.87 5.74
CA GLY A 72 -4.77 -21.31 5.98
C GLY A 72 -4.29 -21.67 7.39
N GLY A 73 -3.49 -20.80 8.02
CA GLY A 73 -3.06 -20.96 9.42
C GLY A 73 -4.04 -20.45 10.47
N ALA A 74 -5.14 -19.81 10.03
CA ALA A 74 -6.22 -19.34 10.90
C ALA A 74 -7.38 -20.35 11.03
N LEU A 75 -7.22 -21.56 10.48
CA LEU A 75 -8.09 -22.73 10.65
C LEU A 75 -7.42 -23.77 11.55
#